data_AF-A0A1G9E984-F1
#
_entry.id   AF-A0A1G9E984-F1
#
_cell.length_a   1.000
_cell.length_b   1.000
_cell.length_c   1.000
_cell.angle_alpha   90.00
_cell.angle_beta   90.00
_cell.angle_gamma   90.00
#
_symmetry.space_group_name_H-M   'P 1'
#
loop_
_entity.id
_entity.type
_entity.pdbx_description
1 polymer ?
#
loop_
_entity_poly.entity_id
_entity_poly.type
_entity_poly.pdbx_seq_one_letter_code
_entity_poly.pdbx_strand_id
1 'polypeptide(L)'
;MQTPPPHSRRAFLARLGILGALGGASALAPGLLGSTASGLTTSSIDDQVSKMLAKLARDTLNGLVVFVVPGQDAYSRAQGTPRAEAGAIEADAAAFLIEALDNFVPFPDQIVTPVASALATGLADVPLPLGDLPQLPLTQLIQLDDAVRRLLRNDSTIPLSIVVALLLNTMATRVNPLSTNGVFLSPFARLSFEEKAKAFALLEEGDAALISTIDDQLPQPLRGTASGILEFIAGALLEFSAFGAFSEWSTFDKEKLWVTETPVGWKLAGYDPGGMNGWDDFKGYYQGREEVSSR
;
A
#
# COMPACT_ATOMS: atom_id res chain seq x y z
N MET A 1 -2.95 21.21 -24.34
CA MET A 1 -3.29 19.98 -23.62
C MET A 1 -4.78 19.74 -23.82
N GLN A 2 -5.17 18.70 -24.55
CA GLN A 2 -6.59 18.34 -24.73
C GLN A 2 -7.11 17.77 -23.41
N THR A 3 -8.25 18.28 -22.93
CA THR A 3 -8.93 17.72 -21.76
C THR A 3 -9.40 16.30 -22.09
N PRO A 4 -9.04 15.29 -21.28
CA PRO A 4 -9.45 13.93 -21.55
C PRO A 4 -10.98 13.82 -21.51
N PRO A 5 -11.59 13.01 -22.40
CA PRO A 5 -13.04 12.88 -22.46
C PRO A 5 -13.59 12.27 -21.15
N PRO A 6 -14.86 12.53 -20.80
CA PRO A 6 -15.44 12.13 -19.52
C PRO A 6 -15.32 10.63 -19.17
N HIS A 7 -15.39 9.75 -20.17
CA HIS A 7 -15.23 8.31 -19.99
C HIS A 7 -13.82 7.93 -19.53
N SER A 8 -12.78 8.59 -20.05
CA SER A 8 -11.38 8.38 -19.65
C SER A 8 -11.13 8.83 -18.21
N ARG A 9 -11.79 9.88 -17.73
CA ARG A 9 -11.68 10.36 -16.35
C ARG A 9 -12.33 9.41 -15.35
N ARG A 10 -13.52 8.89 -15.67
CA ARG A 10 -14.19 7.87 -14.84
C ARG A 10 -13.36 6.60 -14.77
N ALA A 11 -12.85 6.15 -15.91
CA ALA A 11 -11.96 5.01 -15.97
C ALA A 11 -10.74 5.22 -15.04
N PHE A 12 -10.07 6.36 -15.15
CA PHE A 12 -8.95 6.68 -14.27
C PHE A 12 -9.32 6.63 -12.77
N LEU A 13 -10.42 7.26 -12.36
CA LEU A 13 -10.83 7.29 -10.93
C LEU A 13 -11.33 5.93 -10.41
N ALA A 14 -11.99 5.11 -11.23
CA ALA A 14 -12.39 3.76 -10.82
C ALA A 14 -11.20 2.82 -10.69
N ARG A 15 -10.23 2.91 -11.61
CA ARG A 15 -8.97 2.17 -11.56
C ARG A 15 -8.24 2.40 -10.24
N LEU A 16 -8.14 3.66 -9.84
CA LEU A 16 -7.48 4.02 -8.59
C LEU A 16 -8.28 3.57 -7.35
N GLY A 17 -9.49 3.01 -7.51
CA GLY A 17 -10.36 2.65 -6.39
C GLY A 17 -11.11 3.84 -5.78
N ILE A 18 -10.90 5.05 -6.30
CA ILE A 18 -11.47 6.30 -5.77
C ILE A 18 -13.00 6.33 -5.95
N LEU A 19 -13.52 5.87 -7.10
CA LEU A 19 -14.97 5.76 -7.29
C LEU A 19 -15.61 4.69 -6.40
N GLY A 20 -14.89 3.60 -6.13
CA GLY A 20 -15.32 2.57 -5.17
C GLY A 20 -15.34 3.09 -3.73
N ALA A 21 -14.34 3.88 -3.33
CA ALA A 21 -14.27 4.50 -2.02
C ALA A 21 -15.42 5.51 -1.79
N LEU A 22 -15.79 6.28 -2.82
CA LEU A 22 -16.92 7.22 -2.76
C LEU A 22 -18.28 6.50 -2.79
N GLY A 23 -18.43 5.43 -3.57
CA GLY A 23 -19.64 4.61 -3.61
C GLY A 23 -19.89 3.79 -2.33
N GLY A 24 -18.83 3.31 -1.68
CA GLY A 24 -18.90 2.69 -0.35
C GLY A 24 -19.18 3.70 0.77
N ALA A 25 -18.65 4.93 0.64
CA ALA A 25 -18.91 6.01 1.58
C ALA A 25 -20.38 6.48 1.57
N SER A 26 -21.16 6.28 0.50
CA SER A 26 -22.60 6.58 0.50
C SER A 26 -23.41 5.77 1.54
N ALA A 27 -22.88 4.63 2.02
CA ALA A 27 -23.54 3.86 3.08
C ALA A 27 -23.13 4.29 4.50
N LEU A 28 -22.01 5.02 4.68
CA LEU A 28 -21.43 5.32 6.01
C LEU A 28 -21.02 6.78 6.25
N ALA A 29 -21.11 7.70 5.28
CA ALA A 29 -20.82 9.12 5.47
C ALA A 29 -21.53 10.02 4.45
N PRO A 30 -22.62 10.71 4.83
CA PRO A 30 -23.28 11.72 3.98
C PRO A 30 -22.41 12.96 3.65
N GLY A 31 -21.23 13.09 4.28
CA GLY A 31 -20.45 14.33 4.28
C GLY A 31 -19.57 14.59 3.05
N LEU A 32 -19.24 13.58 2.24
CA LEU A 32 -18.36 13.77 1.07
C LEU A 32 -19.07 14.32 -0.17
N LEU A 33 -20.40 14.18 -0.24
CA LEU A 33 -21.22 14.68 -1.36
C LEU A 33 -22.24 15.74 -0.92
N GLY A 34 -22.31 16.05 0.37
CA GLY A 34 -23.31 16.94 0.98
C GLY A 34 -22.90 18.40 1.13
N SER A 35 -21.65 18.79 0.85
CA SER A 35 -21.28 20.20 0.86
C SER A 35 -21.75 20.87 -0.43
N THR A 36 -22.78 21.70 -0.32
CA THR A 36 -23.15 22.67 -1.35
C THR A 36 -21.89 23.41 -1.81
N ALA A 37 -21.61 23.32 -3.12
CA ALA A 37 -20.38 23.79 -3.77
C ALA A 37 -20.16 25.32 -3.74
N SER A 38 -20.82 26.04 -2.84
CA SER A 38 -20.70 27.49 -2.68
C SER A 38 -19.88 27.79 -1.43
N GLY A 39 -18.55 27.60 -1.50
CA GLY A 39 -17.64 28.10 -0.46
C GLY A 39 -16.40 27.27 -0.14
N LEU A 40 -16.22 26.09 -0.74
CA LEU A 40 -15.01 25.29 -0.55
C LEU A 40 -13.82 25.94 -1.28
N THR A 41 -12.78 26.31 -0.53
CA THR A 41 -11.49 26.68 -1.10
C THR A 41 -10.84 25.45 -1.73
N THR A 42 -10.01 25.66 -2.75
CA THR A 42 -9.20 24.59 -3.38
C THR A 42 -8.39 23.78 -2.35
N SER A 43 -7.87 24.45 -1.32
CA SER A 43 -7.14 23.82 -0.21
C SER A 43 -7.96 22.83 0.61
N SER A 44 -9.28 23.07 0.77
CA SER A 44 -10.16 22.17 1.53
C SER A 44 -10.48 20.88 0.76
N ILE A 45 -10.59 20.98 -0.57
CA ILE A 45 -10.78 19.82 -1.44
C ILE A 45 -9.53 18.94 -1.44
N ASP A 46 -8.35 19.55 -1.54
CA ASP A 46 -7.09 18.82 -1.59
C ASP A 46 -6.81 18.07 -0.27
N ASP A 47 -7.16 18.64 0.90
CA ASP A 47 -7.10 17.97 2.21
C ASP A 47 -8.08 16.78 2.30
N GLN A 48 -9.31 16.93 1.81
CA GLN A 48 -10.28 15.84 1.80
C GLN A 48 -9.84 14.68 0.89
N VAL A 49 -9.33 15.00 -0.30
CA VAL A 49 -8.80 13.99 -1.24
C VAL A 49 -7.59 13.29 -0.63
N SER A 50 -6.68 14.02 0.02
CA SER A 50 -5.53 13.43 0.72
C SER A 50 -5.96 12.44 1.81
N LYS A 51 -6.92 12.82 2.67
CA LYS A 51 -7.48 11.93 3.71
C LYS A 51 -8.16 10.69 3.12
N MET A 52 -8.87 10.85 2.00
CA MET A 52 -9.48 9.74 1.29
C MET A 52 -8.42 8.79 0.72
N LEU A 53 -7.37 9.32 0.09
CA LEU A 53 -6.25 8.54 -0.44
C LEU A 53 -5.51 7.79 0.66
N ALA A 54 -5.32 8.39 1.83
CA ALA A 54 -4.72 7.71 2.99
C ALA A 54 -5.58 6.53 3.46
N LYS A 55 -6.92 6.67 3.52
CA LYS A 55 -7.83 5.57 3.87
C LYS A 55 -7.81 4.46 2.82
N LEU A 56 -7.80 4.84 1.55
CA LEU A 56 -7.68 3.91 0.43
C LEU A 56 -6.35 3.15 0.50
N ALA A 57 -5.24 3.85 0.78
CA ALA A 57 -3.94 3.24 0.93
C ALA A 57 -3.91 2.24 2.08
N ARG A 58 -4.46 2.60 3.24
CA ARG A 58 -4.60 1.68 4.36
C ARG A 58 -5.40 0.42 4.00
N ASP A 59 -6.53 0.56 3.31
CA ASP A 59 -7.36 -0.58 2.88
C ASP A 59 -6.62 -1.47 1.88
N THR A 60 -5.92 -0.89 0.90
CA THR A 60 -5.07 -1.63 -0.05
C THR A 60 -3.96 -2.39 0.68
N LEU A 61 -3.26 -1.74 1.60
CA LEU A 61 -2.15 -2.34 2.33
C LEU A 61 -2.62 -3.40 3.34
N ASN A 62 -3.81 -3.28 3.92
CA ASN A 62 -4.44 -4.38 4.65
C ASN A 62 -4.62 -5.61 3.75
N GLY A 63 -5.10 -5.40 2.52
CA GLY A 63 -5.22 -6.46 1.52
C GLY A 63 -3.86 -7.08 1.14
N LEU A 64 -2.79 -6.29 1.10
CA LEU A 64 -1.43 -6.76 0.82
C LEU A 64 -0.85 -7.58 1.97
N VAL A 65 -0.89 -7.07 3.21
CA VAL A 65 -0.24 -7.78 4.31
C VAL A 65 -0.92 -9.12 4.61
N VAL A 66 -2.23 -9.18 4.41
CA VAL A 66 -3.03 -10.43 4.53
C VAL A 66 -2.75 -11.41 3.38
N PHE A 67 -2.37 -10.92 2.20
CA PHE A 67 -1.93 -11.80 1.11
C PHE A 67 -0.69 -12.60 1.52
N VAL A 68 0.18 -12.00 2.34
CA VAL A 68 1.41 -12.64 2.81
C VAL A 68 1.16 -13.48 4.07
N VAL A 69 0.50 -12.92 5.08
CA VAL A 69 0.22 -13.59 6.36
C VAL A 69 -1.27 -13.51 6.69
N PRO A 70 -2.08 -14.44 6.18
CA PRO A 70 -3.51 -14.45 6.45
C PRO A 70 -3.82 -14.84 7.90
N GLY A 71 -4.95 -14.34 8.40
CA GLY A 71 -5.48 -14.60 9.73
C GLY A 71 -6.99 -14.86 9.71
N GLN A 72 -7.63 -14.56 10.83
CA GLN A 72 -9.08 -14.72 11.03
C GLN A 72 -9.89 -13.49 10.58
N ASP A 73 -9.27 -12.50 9.95
CA ASP A 73 -9.88 -11.21 9.63
C ASP A 73 -10.78 -11.26 8.37
N ALA A 74 -11.46 -10.14 8.09
CA ALA A 74 -12.37 -10.04 6.96
C ALA A 74 -11.66 -10.07 5.59
N TYR A 75 -10.45 -9.52 5.48
CA TYR A 75 -9.67 -9.56 4.24
C TYR A 75 -9.20 -10.99 3.95
N SER A 76 -8.81 -11.74 4.98
CA SER A 76 -8.40 -13.15 4.83
C SER A 76 -9.55 -14.02 4.33
N ARG A 77 -10.76 -13.81 4.85
CA ARG A 77 -11.98 -14.45 4.34
C ARG A 77 -12.27 -14.07 2.90
N ALA A 78 -12.16 -12.79 2.57
CA ALA A 78 -12.49 -12.29 1.24
C ALA A 78 -11.52 -12.77 0.16
N GLN A 79 -10.23 -12.91 0.47
CA GLN A 79 -9.27 -13.47 -0.47
C GLN A 79 -9.32 -14.99 -0.59
N GLY A 80 -10.10 -15.66 0.28
CA GLY A 80 -10.32 -17.11 0.26
C GLY A 80 -9.34 -17.96 1.07
N THR A 81 -8.54 -17.36 1.95
CA THR A 81 -7.52 -18.08 2.75
C THR A 81 -7.62 -17.79 4.26
N PRO A 82 -8.80 -17.87 4.89
CA PRO A 82 -8.92 -17.61 6.32
C PRO A 82 -8.13 -18.64 7.15
N ARG A 83 -7.56 -18.18 8.26
CA ARG A 83 -6.91 -19.03 9.27
C ARG A 83 -7.58 -18.86 10.63
N ALA A 84 -7.36 -19.83 11.52
CA ALA A 84 -7.87 -19.76 12.89
C ALA A 84 -6.96 -18.91 13.78
N GLU A 85 -5.66 -18.86 13.44
CA GLU A 85 -4.66 -18.07 14.13
C GLU A 85 -4.74 -16.59 13.75
N ALA A 86 -4.17 -15.74 14.61
CA ALA A 86 -3.96 -14.32 14.32
C ALA A 86 -2.98 -14.14 13.14
N GLY A 87 -3.23 -13.15 12.30
CA GLY A 87 -2.44 -12.87 11.11
C GLY A 87 -1.91 -11.44 11.06
N ALA A 88 -1.66 -10.95 9.85
CA ALA A 88 -1.07 -9.63 9.63
C ALA A 88 -1.90 -8.45 10.16
N ILE A 89 -3.24 -8.58 10.20
CA ILE A 89 -4.11 -7.53 10.73
C ILE A 89 -3.92 -7.38 12.24
N GLU A 90 -3.93 -8.50 12.97
CA GLU A 90 -3.68 -8.50 14.41
C GLU A 90 -2.25 -8.07 14.75
N ALA A 91 -1.29 -8.29 13.86
CA ALA A 91 0.09 -7.84 14.01
C ALA A 91 0.29 -6.35 13.72
N ASP A 92 -0.75 -5.64 13.26
CA ASP A 92 -0.71 -4.27 12.73
C ASP A 92 0.36 -4.06 11.63
N ALA A 93 0.57 -5.11 10.82
CA ALA A 93 1.61 -5.12 9.78
C ALA A 93 1.39 -4.03 8.72
N ALA A 94 0.13 -3.65 8.46
CA ALA A 94 -0.17 -2.55 7.55
C ALA A 94 0.27 -1.19 8.13
N ALA A 95 0.28 -0.99 9.45
CA ALA A 95 0.78 0.27 10.04
C ALA A 95 2.29 0.33 9.95
N PHE A 96 2.93 -0.80 10.26
CA PHE A 96 4.36 -0.97 10.04
C PHE A 96 4.72 -0.63 8.59
N LEU A 97 4.00 -1.19 7.60
CA LEU A 97 4.33 -0.99 6.19
C LEU A 97 4.11 0.46 5.74
N ILE A 98 3.05 1.12 6.20
CA ILE A 98 2.82 2.56 5.94
C ILE A 98 3.97 3.39 6.54
N GLU A 99 4.30 3.15 7.81
CA GLU A 99 5.39 3.85 8.49
C GLU A 99 6.74 3.61 7.81
N ALA A 100 7.01 2.37 7.40
CA ALA A 100 8.22 2.00 6.68
C ALA A 100 8.32 2.75 5.35
N LEU A 101 7.25 2.73 4.55
CA LEU A 101 7.19 3.39 3.25
C LEU A 101 7.30 4.91 3.36
N ASP A 102 6.64 5.51 4.33
CA ASP A 102 6.50 6.96 4.43
C ASP A 102 7.66 7.63 5.18
N ASN A 103 8.30 6.92 6.12
CA ASN A 103 9.32 7.50 7.00
C ASN A 103 10.68 6.80 6.96
N PHE A 104 10.78 5.57 6.43
CA PHE A 104 11.94 4.72 6.68
C PHE A 104 12.61 4.13 5.45
N VAL A 105 12.03 4.20 4.25
CA VAL A 105 12.65 3.74 3.00
C VAL A 105 13.94 4.55 2.79
N PRO A 106 15.12 4.01 3.15
CA PRO A 106 16.36 4.75 3.32
C PRO A 106 17.16 4.67 2.02
N PHE A 107 16.51 5.05 0.93
CA PHE A 107 17.23 5.32 -0.30
C PHE A 107 17.64 6.80 -0.27
N PRO A 108 18.73 7.18 -0.94
CA PRO A 108 19.06 8.59 -1.09
C PRO A 108 17.80 9.31 -1.62
N ASP A 109 17.36 10.40 -0.97
CA ASP A 109 16.18 11.17 -1.40
C ASP A 109 16.22 11.50 -2.92
N GLN A 110 17.44 11.60 -3.46
CA GLN A 110 17.76 11.80 -4.87
C GLN A 110 17.33 10.66 -5.82
N ILE A 111 16.99 9.47 -5.31
CA ILE A 111 16.53 8.31 -6.08
C ILE A 111 15.06 8.02 -5.78
N VAL A 112 14.63 8.04 -4.50
CA VAL A 112 13.23 7.75 -4.14
C VAL A 112 12.30 8.79 -4.70
N THR A 113 12.59 10.07 -4.47
CA THR A 113 11.67 11.14 -4.84
C THR A 113 11.44 11.17 -6.35
N PRO A 114 12.48 11.05 -7.21
CA PRO A 114 12.26 10.95 -8.64
C PRO A 114 11.52 9.69 -9.07
N VAL A 115 11.79 8.53 -8.46
CA VAL A 115 11.10 7.28 -8.78
C VAL A 115 9.63 7.35 -8.35
N ALA A 116 9.34 7.83 -7.15
CA ALA A 116 7.98 8.01 -6.64
C ALA A 116 7.20 9.03 -7.47
N SER A 117 7.85 10.13 -7.88
CA SER A 117 7.26 11.14 -8.77
C SER A 117 7.01 10.59 -10.18
N ALA A 118 7.95 9.81 -10.73
CA ALA A 118 7.79 9.14 -12.01
C ALA A 118 6.66 8.11 -11.98
N LEU A 119 6.53 7.34 -10.89
CA LEU A 119 5.43 6.41 -10.65
C LEU A 119 4.10 7.16 -10.54
N ALA A 120 4.02 8.20 -9.71
CA ALA A 120 2.82 9.01 -9.53
C ALA A 120 2.35 9.64 -10.85
N THR A 121 3.29 10.22 -11.60
CA THR A 121 3.04 10.85 -12.90
C THR A 121 2.65 9.81 -13.95
N GLY A 122 3.39 8.70 -14.02
CA GLY A 122 3.11 7.63 -14.98
C GLY A 122 1.75 6.97 -14.74
N LEU A 123 1.39 6.73 -13.47
CA LEU A 123 0.07 6.22 -13.11
C LEU A 123 -1.06 7.16 -13.55
N ALA A 124 -0.83 8.48 -13.55
CA ALA A 124 -1.81 9.46 -14.02
C ALA A 124 -2.15 9.36 -15.51
N ASP A 125 -1.24 8.78 -16.32
CA ASP A 125 -1.30 8.86 -17.78
C ASP A 125 -1.52 7.49 -18.47
N VAL A 126 -1.48 6.37 -17.75
CA VAL A 126 -1.78 5.04 -18.32
C VAL A 126 -3.30 4.92 -18.65
N PRO A 127 -3.69 4.63 -19.91
CA PRO A 127 -5.09 4.39 -20.29
C PRO A 127 -5.54 2.96 -19.92
N LEU A 128 -6.78 2.79 -19.43
CA LEU A 128 -7.37 1.46 -19.20
C LEU A 128 -8.84 1.39 -19.65
N PRO A 129 -9.27 0.23 -20.20
CA PRO A 129 -10.67 -0.04 -20.48
C PRO A 129 -11.39 -0.39 -19.17
N LEU A 130 -12.45 0.35 -18.85
CA LEU A 130 -13.32 0.06 -17.70
C LEU A 130 -14.78 0.01 -18.17
N GLY A 131 -15.53 -0.93 -17.60
CA GLY A 131 -16.97 -1.13 -17.86
C GLY A 131 -17.85 -0.07 -17.21
N ASP A 132 -19.14 -0.36 -17.01
CA ASP A 132 -20.09 0.61 -16.46
C ASP A 132 -19.77 1.00 -15.00
N LEU A 133 -19.37 2.26 -14.80
CA LEU A 133 -18.97 2.83 -13.52
C LEU A 133 -20.10 3.64 -12.86
N PRO A 134 -20.08 3.82 -11.53
CA PRO A 134 -21.07 4.64 -10.81
C PRO A 134 -21.22 6.04 -11.41
N GLN A 135 -22.46 6.53 -11.53
CA GLN A 135 -22.73 7.82 -12.15
C GLN A 135 -22.58 8.98 -11.17
N LEU A 136 -21.37 9.56 -11.11
CA LEU A 136 -21.19 10.89 -10.53
C LEU A 136 -21.57 11.99 -11.54
N PRO A 137 -22.07 13.16 -11.06
CA PRO A 137 -22.22 14.37 -11.86
C PRO A 137 -20.90 14.77 -12.51
N LEU A 138 -20.94 15.23 -13.77
CA LEU A 138 -19.73 15.51 -14.56
C LEU A 138 -18.80 16.54 -13.92
N THR A 139 -19.35 17.56 -13.25
CA THR A 139 -18.59 18.61 -12.56
C THR A 139 -17.78 18.07 -11.38
N GLN A 140 -18.37 17.18 -10.57
CA GLN A 140 -17.69 16.56 -9.44
C GLN A 140 -16.58 15.60 -9.90
N LEU A 141 -16.80 14.88 -11.01
CA LEU A 141 -15.79 14.02 -11.62
C LEU A 141 -14.57 14.80 -12.09
N ILE A 142 -14.78 15.95 -12.73
CA ILE A 142 -13.69 16.81 -13.20
C ILE A 142 -12.91 17.36 -12.00
N GLN A 143 -13.60 17.88 -10.98
CA GLN A 143 -12.94 18.41 -9.78
C GLN A 143 -12.10 17.36 -9.05
N LEU A 144 -12.61 16.13 -8.94
CA LEU A 144 -11.91 15.04 -8.29
C LEU A 144 -10.70 14.56 -9.08
N ASP A 145 -10.84 14.36 -10.40
CA ASP A 145 -9.72 14.01 -11.28
C ASP A 145 -8.63 15.10 -11.27
N ASP A 146 -9.03 16.38 -11.34
CA ASP A 146 -8.10 17.50 -11.29
C ASP A 146 -7.43 17.62 -9.92
N ALA A 147 -8.12 17.32 -8.81
CA ALA A 147 -7.52 17.30 -7.47
C ALA A 147 -6.52 16.14 -7.28
N VAL A 148 -6.87 14.94 -7.72
CA VAL A 148 -5.97 13.78 -7.68
C VAL A 148 -4.74 14.03 -8.55
N ARG A 149 -4.91 14.51 -9.77
CA ARG A 149 -3.78 14.85 -10.66
C ARG A 149 -2.93 15.97 -10.10
N ARG A 150 -3.52 16.99 -9.48
CA ARG A 150 -2.77 18.05 -8.80
C ARG A 150 -1.95 17.48 -7.65
N LEU A 151 -2.54 16.64 -6.79
CA LEU A 151 -1.81 15.99 -5.71
C LEU A 151 -0.67 15.11 -6.25
N LEU A 152 -0.91 14.31 -7.29
CA LEU A 152 0.08 13.42 -7.92
C LEU A 152 1.23 14.17 -8.61
N ARG A 153 0.98 15.39 -9.10
CA ARG A 153 1.96 16.20 -9.84
C ARG A 153 2.60 17.28 -8.97
N ASN A 154 2.17 17.47 -7.73
CA ASN A 154 2.73 18.49 -6.85
C ASN A 154 4.02 17.98 -6.20
N ASP A 155 5.07 18.81 -6.19
CA ASP A 155 6.38 18.48 -5.61
C ASP A 155 6.38 18.35 -4.07
N SER A 156 5.22 18.51 -3.43
CA SER A 156 5.03 18.12 -2.02
C SER A 156 5.12 16.61 -1.90
N THR A 157 5.97 16.10 -1.00
CA THR A 157 6.19 14.67 -0.72
C THR A 157 4.89 13.92 -0.53
N ILE A 158 4.38 13.30 -1.60
CA ILE A 158 3.28 12.35 -1.51
C ILE A 158 3.80 11.14 -0.74
N PRO A 159 3.10 10.70 0.32
CA PRO A 159 3.46 9.48 1.02
C PRO A 159 3.60 8.30 0.04
N LEU A 160 4.72 7.58 0.12
CA LEU A 160 5.00 6.46 -0.78
C LEU A 160 3.95 5.36 -0.64
N SER A 161 3.36 5.20 0.55
CA SER A 161 2.23 4.30 0.81
C SER A 161 1.05 4.56 -0.12
N ILE A 162 0.76 5.83 -0.45
CA ILE A 162 -0.30 6.18 -1.40
C ILE A 162 0.09 5.77 -2.82
N VAL A 163 1.32 6.05 -3.26
CA VAL A 163 1.78 5.70 -4.61
C VAL A 163 1.74 4.18 -4.81
N VAL A 164 2.23 3.42 -3.83
CA VAL A 164 2.16 1.95 -3.82
C VAL A 164 0.72 1.46 -3.89
N ALA A 165 -0.18 2.03 -3.10
CA ALA A 165 -1.58 1.62 -3.12
C ALA A 165 -2.25 1.86 -4.49
N LEU A 166 -1.97 3.00 -5.12
CA LEU A 166 -2.49 3.32 -6.46
C LEU A 166 -1.91 2.39 -7.54
N LEU A 167 -0.64 1.99 -7.40
CA LEU A 167 0.00 0.98 -8.25
C LEU A 167 -0.68 -0.40 -8.09
N LEU A 168 -0.91 -0.85 -6.86
CA LEU A 168 -1.55 -2.13 -6.60
C LEU A 168 -3.01 -2.15 -7.07
N ASN A 169 -3.78 -1.08 -6.85
CA ASN A 169 -5.15 -0.95 -7.33
C ASN A 169 -5.23 -0.92 -8.87
N THR A 170 -4.25 -0.26 -9.49
CA THR A 170 -4.07 -0.33 -10.94
C THR A 170 -3.93 -1.77 -11.41
N MET A 171 -3.00 -2.54 -10.84
CA MET A 171 -2.77 -3.93 -11.25
C MET A 171 -4.01 -4.79 -10.98
N ALA A 172 -4.68 -4.57 -9.86
CA ALA A 172 -5.91 -5.28 -9.51
C ALA A 172 -7.02 -5.13 -10.55
N THR A 173 -7.25 -3.91 -11.03
CA THR A 173 -8.28 -3.67 -12.06
C THR A 173 -7.89 -4.22 -13.43
N ARG A 174 -6.61 -4.48 -13.69
CA ARG A 174 -6.17 -5.19 -14.90
C ARG A 174 -6.38 -6.69 -14.80
N VAL A 175 -6.14 -7.27 -13.62
CA VAL A 175 -6.39 -8.70 -13.37
C VAL A 175 -7.88 -8.99 -13.35
N ASN A 176 -8.66 -8.18 -12.63
CA ASN A 176 -10.10 -8.31 -12.51
C ASN A 176 -10.78 -6.93 -12.55
N PRO A 177 -11.34 -6.52 -13.70
CA PRO A 177 -12.06 -5.25 -13.81
C PRO A 177 -13.27 -5.11 -12.89
N LEU A 178 -13.87 -6.22 -12.43
CA LEU A 178 -15.01 -6.19 -11.50
C LEU A 178 -14.59 -5.85 -10.07
N SER A 179 -13.30 -5.89 -9.76
CA SER A 179 -12.75 -5.47 -8.45
C SER A 179 -13.02 -4.00 -8.12
N THR A 180 -13.50 -3.18 -9.07
CA THR A 180 -13.95 -1.80 -8.80
C THR A 180 -15.19 -1.71 -7.93
N ASN A 181 -15.93 -2.80 -7.75
CA ASN A 181 -17.09 -2.91 -6.87
C ASN A 181 -16.87 -3.99 -5.81
N GLY A 182 -17.25 -3.74 -4.55
CA GLY A 182 -17.09 -4.72 -3.48
C GLY A 182 -17.16 -4.11 -2.08
N VAL A 183 -16.97 -4.97 -1.07
CA VAL A 183 -17.14 -4.62 0.36
C VAL A 183 -15.99 -3.77 0.91
N PHE A 184 -14.75 -4.01 0.48
CA PHE A 184 -13.59 -3.19 0.86
C PHE A 184 -13.52 -1.90 0.04
N LEU A 185 -12.71 -0.92 0.43
CA LEU A 185 -12.64 0.35 -0.29
C LEU A 185 -11.88 0.21 -1.61
N SER A 186 -10.83 -0.60 -1.63
CA SER A 186 -9.85 -0.68 -2.70
C SER A 186 -9.99 -1.92 -3.58
N PRO A 187 -9.75 -1.81 -4.90
CA PRO A 187 -9.74 -2.94 -5.82
C PRO A 187 -8.81 -4.08 -5.39
N PHE A 188 -7.59 -3.77 -4.96
CA PHE A 188 -6.61 -4.79 -4.59
C PHE A 188 -7.05 -5.62 -3.37
N ALA A 189 -7.67 -4.98 -2.37
CA ALA A 189 -8.19 -5.67 -1.20
C ALA A 189 -9.34 -6.64 -1.51
N ARG A 190 -10.03 -6.46 -2.64
CA ARG A 190 -11.17 -7.29 -3.07
C ARG A 190 -10.76 -8.52 -3.88
N LEU A 191 -9.49 -8.61 -4.30
CA LEU A 191 -8.99 -9.74 -5.07
C LEU A 191 -8.92 -11.02 -4.22
N SER A 192 -9.18 -12.16 -4.87
CA SER A 192 -8.80 -13.47 -4.34
C SER A 192 -7.28 -13.64 -4.26
N PHE A 193 -6.81 -14.62 -3.50
CA PHE A 193 -5.38 -14.92 -3.38
C PHE A 193 -4.72 -15.15 -4.75
N GLU A 194 -5.35 -15.92 -5.64
CA GLU A 194 -4.84 -16.17 -6.99
C GLU A 194 -4.77 -14.91 -7.85
N GLU A 195 -5.75 -14.01 -7.72
CA GLU A 195 -5.74 -12.74 -8.44
C GLU A 195 -4.68 -11.79 -7.91
N LYS A 196 -4.41 -11.77 -6.60
CA LYS A 196 -3.30 -11.01 -6.03
C LYS A 196 -1.95 -11.53 -6.53
N ALA A 197 -1.77 -12.85 -6.61
CA ALA A 197 -0.58 -13.44 -7.20
C ALA A 197 -0.41 -13.03 -8.67
N LYS A 198 -1.48 -13.02 -9.47
CA LYS A 198 -1.45 -12.50 -10.86
C LYS A 198 -1.10 -11.01 -10.92
N ALA A 199 -1.60 -10.21 -9.98
CA ALA A 199 -1.28 -8.77 -9.92
C ALA A 199 0.22 -8.53 -9.64
N PHE A 200 0.83 -9.36 -8.79
CA PHE A 200 2.28 -9.34 -8.54
C PHE A 200 3.08 -9.85 -9.73
N ALA A 201 2.64 -10.92 -10.39
CA ALA A 201 3.27 -11.39 -11.62
C ALA A 201 3.29 -10.29 -12.71
N LEU A 202 2.21 -9.51 -12.86
CA LEU A 202 2.19 -8.37 -13.79
C LEU A 202 3.16 -7.24 -13.42
N LEU A 203 3.45 -7.06 -12.13
CA LEU A 203 4.44 -6.08 -11.68
C LEU A 203 5.87 -6.55 -11.97
N GLU A 204 6.15 -7.83 -11.74
CA GLU A 204 7.46 -8.46 -11.96
C GLU A 204 7.78 -8.63 -13.45
N GLU A 205 6.84 -9.16 -14.24
CA GLU A 205 7.01 -9.33 -15.69
C GLU A 205 7.08 -7.98 -16.42
N GLY A 206 6.54 -6.93 -15.81
CA GLY A 206 6.66 -5.56 -16.29
C GLY A 206 5.71 -5.27 -17.46
N ASP A 207 4.54 -4.72 -17.15
CA ASP A 207 3.61 -4.25 -18.18
C ASP A 207 4.26 -3.19 -19.09
N ALA A 208 4.38 -3.48 -20.38
CA ALA A 208 5.12 -2.64 -21.32
C ALA A 208 4.63 -1.19 -21.39
N ALA A 209 3.32 -0.95 -21.23
CA ALA A 209 2.75 0.40 -21.24
C ALA A 209 3.02 1.13 -19.91
N LEU A 210 3.01 0.43 -18.79
CA LEU A 210 3.40 0.99 -17.49
C LEU A 210 4.90 1.30 -17.49
N ILE A 211 5.75 0.38 -17.94
CA ILE A 211 7.20 0.57 -18.07
C ILE A 211 7.49 1.79 -18.92
N SER A 212 6.95 1.88 -20.14
CA SER A 212 7.26 3.00 -21.03
C SER A 212 6.87 4.34 -20.41
N THR A 213 5.70 4.39 -19.77
CA THR A 213 5.20 5.63 -19.16
C THR A 213 6.04 6.06 -17.96
N ILE A 214 6.46 5.13 -17.12
CA ILE A 214 7.33 5.44 -15.97
C ILE A 214 8.73 5.83 -16.45
N ASP A 215 9.29 5.08 -17.40
CA ASP A 215 10.66 5.26 -17.87
C ASP A 215 10.88 6.63 -18.54
N ASP A 216 9.87 7.11 -19.27
CA ASP A 216 9.86 8.46 -19.85
C ASP A 216 9.98 9.55 -18.77
N GLN A 217 9.43 9.32 -17.58
CA GLN A 217 9.46 10.26 -16.44
C GLN A 217 10.71 10.11 -15.57
N LEU A 218 11.48 9.03 -15.70
CA LEU A 218 12.69 8.84 -14.91
C LEU A 218 13.82 9.77 -15.40
N PRO A 219 14.55 10.43 -14.47
CA PRO A 219 15.75 11.20 -14.82
C PRO A 219 16.90 10.26 -15.20
N GLN A 220 17.88 10.76 -15.97
CA GLN A 220 19.14 10.04 -16.15
C GLN A 220 19.93 10.02 -14.82
N PRO A 221 20.59 8.90 -14.44
CA PRO A 221 20.85 7.68 -15.21
C PRO A 221 19.80 6.56 -15.03
N LEU A 222 18.66 6.84 -14.39
CA LEU A 222 17.64 5.82 -14.06
C LEU A 222 16.77 5.42 -15.25
N ARG A 223 16.79 6.18 -16.35
CA ARG A 223 16.06 5.80 -17.57
C ARG A 223 16.60 4.45 -18.11
N GLY A 224 15.69 3.57 -18.52
CA GLY A 224 15.94 2.18 -18.87
C GLY A 224 15.86 1.20 -17.68
N THR A 225 15.63 1.67 -16.45
CA THR A 225 15.63 0.80 -15.24
C THR A 225 14.24 0.57 -14.64
N ALA A 226 13.18 1.13 -15.24
CA ALA A 226 11.82 1.04 -14.71
C ALA A 226 11.35 -0.40 -14.44
N SER A 227 11.72 -1.36 -15.28
CA SER A 227 11.40 -2.79 -15.07
C SER A 227 12.04 -3.34 -13.79
N GLY A 228 13.34 -3.12 -13.59
CA GLY A 228 14.04 -3.58 -12.38
C GLY A 228 13.56 -2.88 -11.11
N ILE A 229 13.14 -1.62 -11.22
CA ILE A 229 12.51 -0.90 -10.09
C ILE A 229 11.16 -1.55 -9.72
N LEU A 230 10.33 -1.89 -10.69
CA LEU A 230 9.02 -2.53 -10.43
C LEU A 230 9.19 -3.94 -9.84
N GLU A 231 10.14 -4.72 -10.35
CA GLU A 231 10.50 -6.04 -9.80
C GLU A 231 10.97 -5.92 -8.34
N PHE A 232 11.88 -4.97 -8.08
CA PHE A 232 12.35 -4.70 -6.71
C PHE A 232 11.21 -4.28 -5.78
N ILE A 233 10.33 -3.38 -6.22
CA ILE A 233 9.16 -2.94 -5.43
C ILE A 233 8.25 -4.14 -5.13
N ALA A 234 7.97 -5.00 -6.11
CA ALA A 234 7.13 -6.17 -5.91
C ALA A 234 7.70 -7.10 -4.83
N GLY A 235 8.97 -7.48 -4.92
CA GLY A 235 9.64 -8.30 -3.91
C GLY A 235 9.66 -7.65 -2.52
N ALA A 236 10.10 -6.38 -2.46
CA ALA A 236 10.19 -5.64 -1.21
C ALA A 236 8.84 -5.53 -0.49
N LEU A 237 7.74 -5.30 -1.21
CA LEU A 237 6.41 -5.20 -0.60
C LEU A 237 5.98 -6.50 0.08
N LEU A 238 6.32 -7.66 -0.49
CA LEU A 238 6.04 -8.96 0.14
C LEU A 238 6.93 -9.19 1.36
N GLU A 239 8.22 -8.88 1.26
CA GLU A 239 9.19 -9.03 2.34
C GLU A 239 8.86 -8.13 3.54
N PHE A 240 8.61 -6.84 3.32
CA PHE A 240 8.26 -5.91 4.39
C PHE A 240 6.89 -6.23 5.01
N SER A 241 5.95 -6.80 4.24
CA SER A 241 4.69 -7.31 4.79
C SER A 241 4.92 -8.48 5.74
N ALA A 242 5.76 -9.44 5.36
CA ALA A 242 6.15 -10.55 6.23
C ALA A 242 6.88 -10.03 7.47
N PHE A 243 7.87 -9.14 7.29
CA PHE A 243 8.62 -8.56 8.39
C PHE A 243 7.71 -7.80 9.38
N GLY A 244 6.77 -7.01 8.88
CA GLY A 244 5.80 -6.31 9.72
C GLY A 244 4.92 -7.25 10.55
N ALA A 245 4.57 -8.42 10.00
CA ALA A 245 3.78 -9.42 10.71
C ALA A 245 4.60 -10.27 11.71
N PHE A 246 5.88 -10.50 11.42
CA PHE A 246 6.75 -11.37 12.21
C PHE A 246 7.67 -10.65 13.20
N SER A 247 7.74 -9.32 13.15
CA SER A 247 8.52 -8.51 14.09
C SER A 247 7.73 -8.10 15.33
N GLU A 248 8.43 -7.47 16.27
CA GLU A 248 7.90 -7.00 17.55
C GLU A 248 7.25 -5.61 17.45
N TRP A 249 7.21 -4.99 16.26
CA TRP A 249 6.86 -3.58 16.07
C TRP A 249 5.59 -3.13 16.80
N SER A 250 4.49 -3.87 16.66
CA SER A 250 3.20 -3.51 17.25
C SER A 250 3.14 -3.66 18.78
N THR A 251 4.09 -4.41 19.34
CA THR A 251 4.16 -4.74 20.77
C THR A 251 5.33 -4.08 21.49
N PHE A 252 6.24 -3.43 20.74
CA PHE A 252 7.45 -2.81 21.26
C PHE A 252 7.14 -1.43 21.87
N ASP A 253 7.37 -1.32 23.18
CA ASP A 253 7.30 -0.06 23.90
C ASP A 253 8.65 0.66 23.80
N LYS A 254 8.67 1.74 23.01
CA LYS A 254 9.87 2.54 22.76
C LYS A 254 10.41 3.26 24.00
N GLU A 255 9.56 3.58 24.98
CA GLU A 255 10.00 4.24 26.21
C GLU A 255 10.67 3.25 27.16
N LYS A 256 10.13 2.04 27.25
CA LYS A 256 10.67 0.96 28.10
C LYS A 256 11.74 0.12 27.41
N LEU A 257 11.89 0.28 26.08
CA LEU A 257 12.73 -0.55 25.22
C LEU A 257 12.45 -2.05 25.42
N TRP A 258 11.16 -2.40 25.50
CA TRP A 258 10.72 -3.75 25.84
C TRP A 258 9.46 -4.17 25.09
N VAL A 259 9.31 -5.48 24.87
CA VAL A 259 8.15 -6.09 24.22
C VAL A 259 7.06 -6.34 25.27
N THR A 260 5.91 -5.67 25.13
CA THR A 260 4.86 -5.63 26.17
C THR A 260 3.97 -6.87 26.21
N GLU A 261 3.86 -7.59 25.09
CA GLU A 261 3.09 -8.82 24.96
C GLU A 261 3.71 -9.72 23.90
N THR A 262 3.37 -11.02 23.89
CA THR A 262 3.90 -11.94 22.88
C THR A 262 3.43 -11.56 21.47
N PRO A 263 4.35 -11.18 20.55
CA PRO A 263 4.01 -10.80 19.18
C PRO A 263 3.32 -11.94 18.41
N VAL A 264 2.53 -11.57 17.40
CA VAL A 264 1.84 -12.53 16.52
C VAL A 264 2.85 -13.43 15.81
N GLY A 265 3.92 -12.85 15.26
CA GLY A 265 5.02 -13.59 14.63
C GLY A 265 5.59 -14.71 15.47
N TRP A 266 5.79 -14.45 16.76
CA TRP A 266 6.34 -15.43 17.70
C TRP A 266 5.37 -16.60 17.89
N LYS A 267 4.07 -16.32 18.04
CA LYS A 267 3.04 -17.36 18.15
C LYS A 267 2.98 -18.23 16.90
N LEU A 268 3.02 -17.60 15.71
CA LEU A 268 2.99 -18.30 14.43
C LEU A 268 4.25 -19.15 14.19
N ALA A 269 5.42 -18.67 14.62
CA ALA A 269 6.68 -19.40 14.51
C ALA A 269 6.85 -20.49 15.59
N GLY A 270 5.97 -20.54 16.60
CA GLY A 270 6.16 -21.37 17.79
C GLY A 270 7.38 -20.95 18.62
N TYR A 271 7.76 -19.67 18.55
CA TYR A 271 8.89 -19.13 19.29
C TYR A 271 8.54 -19.00 20.77
N ASP A 272 9.31 -19.69 21.61
CA ASP A 272 9.26 -19.58 23.06
C ASP A 272 10.39 -18.68 23.57
N PRO A 273 10.10 -17.44 24.01
CA PRO A 273 11.12 -16.56 24.56
C PRO A 273 11.71 -17.08 25.88
N GLY A 274 11.03 -17.97 26.59
CA GLY A 274 11.48 -18.56 27.85
C GLY A 274 12.64 -19.54 27.68
N GLY A 275 12.64 -20.32 26.59
CA GLY A 275 13.70 -21.27 26.28
C GLY A 275 14.98 -20.64 25.72
N MET A 276 14.94 -19.38 25.27
CA MET A 276 16.06 -18.73 24.56
C MET A 276 16.79 -17.67 25.41
N ASN A 277 16.36 -17.39 26.65
CA ASN A 277 17.07 -16.56 27.64
C ASN A 277 18.39 -17.17 28.15
N GLY A 278 19.01 -18.04 27.34
CA GLY A 278 19.97 -19.03 27.77
C GLY A 278 19.26 -20.21 28.42
N TRP A 279 19.45 -21.40 27.87
CA TRP A 279 19.48 -22.58 28.73
C TRP A 279 20.63 -22.34 29.73
N ASP A 280 20.57 -22.93 30.92
CA ASP A 280 21.66 -22.84 31.91
C ASP A 280 23.03 -23.30 31.35
N ASP A 281 23.05 -23.85 30.14
CA ASP A 281 24.19 -24.24 29.32
C ASP A 281 25.24 -23.14 29.07
N PHE A 282 24.90 -21.84 29.17
CA PHE A 282 25.88 -20.73 29.08
C PHE A 282 26.30 -20.12 30.43
N LYS A 283 25.77 -20.62 31.56
CA LYS A 283 26.34 -20.29 32.87
C LYS A 283 27.66 -21.04 33.06
N GLY A 284 28.78 -20.42 32.64
CA GLY A 284 30.14 -20.92 32.92
C GLY A 284 31.01 -21.25 31.69
N TYR A 285 30.51 -21.05 30.47
CA TYR A 285 31.31 -21.18 29.25
C TYR A 285 31.74 -19.80 28.78
N TYR A 286 33.02 -19.46 28.91
CA TYR A 286 34.08 -20.32 28.39
C TYR A 286 35.13 -20.71 29.44
N GLN A 287 35.22 -22.01 29.78
CA GLN A 287 36.24 -22.62 30.66
C GLN A 287 36.36 -22.01 32.07
N GLY A 288 35.24 -21.63 32.71
CA GLY A 288 35.29 -20.98 34.03
C GLY A 288 35.99 -19.62 34.03
N ARG A 289 36.15 -19.02 32.84
CA ARG A 289 36.65 -17.64 32.71
C ARG A 289 35.48 -16.69 32.89
N GLU A 290 35.70 -15.73 33.78
CA GLU A 290 34.77 -14.63 34.03
C GLU A 290 35.16 -13.34 33.28
N GLU A 291 36.39 -13.25 32.73
CA GLU A 291 36.80 -12.15 31.83
C GLU A 291 37.73 -12.60 30.68
N VAL A 292 37.87 -11.75 29.64
CA VAL A 292 38.83 -11.90 28.53
C VAL A 292 40.10 -11.10 28.83
N SER A 293 41.25 -11.77 29.01
CA SER A 293 42.53 -11.12 29.34
C SER A 293 42.99 -10.14 28.26
N SER A 294 43.42 -8.95 28.68
CA SER A 294 43.84 -7.83 27.84
C SER A 294 45.03 -8.15 26.93
N ARG A 295 45.02 -7.50 25.75
CA ARG A 295 45.90 -7.71 24.59
C ARG A 295 47.36 -7.36 24.83
#